data_AF-E6XK26-F1
#
_entry.id   AF-E6XK26-F1
#
_cell.length_a   1.000
_cell.length_b   1.000
_cell.length_c   1.000
_cell.angle_alpha   90.00
_cell.angle_beta   90.00
_cell.angle_gamma   90.00
#
_symmetry.space_group_name_H-M   'P 1'
#
loop_
_entity.id
_entity.type
_entity.pdbx_description
1 polymer ?
#
loop_
_entity_poly.entity_id
_entity_poly.type
_entity_poly.pdbx_seq_one_letter_code
_entity_poly.pdbx_strand_id
1 'polypeptide(L)'
;MATTYHLSDILHQHLAHYQQQHKLTEQQALVCQHIQQCRTQTLGIQHWRCDTCQYEQQVFCSCGDRHCPRCQGRQTQAWIAAQQTQVLPCRYFHLVFTLPHELNILAHYAAKPLYSALFESVWQTLAQFGMKRKHLQGQLGCTMVLHTWGQTLSQHIHLHCLIPGGVLTSAGDWHSVKTDYLFPVRALSTVYRAKLLRALRQHELAIPAADTLMAKPWCVYSKACLSRAETVVEYLGRYTRKGMLHESRIADVTAEHVSFYYKDYRDGQQHKQMRLSCDEFIRRYLLHVLPKGLMRVRHFGFLANACRRKKLALIQPQLRKPQVVLVSPLVKKDCLWSCPQCQLGHLQFIGLIRPQGLVMINNQSQPICLSG
;
A
#
# COMPACT_ATOMS: atom_id res chain seq x y z
N MET A 1 0.51 32.45 -3.55
CA MET A 1 0.69 31.03 -3.90
C MET A 1 0.58 30.22 -2.61
N ALA A 2 -0.24 29.17 -2.55
CA ALA A 2 -0.30 28.34 -1.34
C ALA A 2 1.04 27.62 -1.16
N THR A 3 1.74 27.86 -0.05
CA THR A 3 2.97 27.14 0.30
C THR A 3 2.64 25.67 0.40
N THR A 4 3.32 24.85 -0.41
CA THR A 4 3.16 23.39 -0.37
C THR A 4 4.30 22.82 0.47
N TYR A 5 3.97 22.21 1.61
CA TYR A 5 4.95 21.57 2.47
C TYR A 5 5.16 20.12 2.07
N HIS A 6 6.42 19.71 1.93
CA HIS A 6 6.81 18.34 1.67
C HIS A 6 7.41 17.69 2.93
N LEU A 7 7.33 16.37 2.99
CA LEU A 7 7.99 15.62 4.05
C LEU A 7 9.51 15.82 4.02
N SER A 8 10.10 15.99 2.84
CA SER A 8 11.51 16.32 2.68
C SER A 8 11.89 17.57 3.47
N ASP A 9 11.02 18.59 3.49
CA ASP A 9 11.30 19.88 4.12
C ASP A 9 11.37 19.72 5.65
N ILE A 10 10.41 18.97 6.21
CA ILE A 10 10.38 18.61 7.64
C ILE A 10 11.65 17.84 8.02
N LEU A 11 12.06 16.86 7.20
CA LEU A 11 13.26 16.07 7.49
C LEU A 11 14.54 16.90 7.37
N HIS A 12 14.67 17.80 6.38
CA HIS A 12 15.82 18.69 6.28
C HIS A 12 15.95 19.62 7.49
N GLN A 13 14.82 20.14 7.99
CA GLN A 13 14.82 21.11 9.09
C GLN A 13 15.00 20.45 10.47
N HIS A 14 14.40 19.28 10.70
CA HIS A 14 14.24 18.75 12.07
C HIS A 14 14.90 17.39 12.33
N LEU A 15 15.31 16.64 11.30
CA LEU A 15 15.85 15.30 11.50
C LEU A 15 17.16 15.30 12.32
N ALA A 16 18.04 16.28 12.09
CA ALA A 16 19.29 16.38 12.82
C ALA A 16 19.07 16.58 14.33
N HIS A 17 18.08 17.41 14.72
CA HIS A 17 17.70 17.59 16.11
C HIS A 17 17.08 16.31 16.69
N TYR A 18 16.16 15.68 15.97
CA TYR A 18 15.57 14.40 16.37
C TYR A 18 16.63 13.32 16.66
N GLN A 19 17.69 13.26 15.84
CA GLN A 19 18.80 12.30 16.01
C GLN A 19 19.69 12.56 17.24
N GLN A 20 19.63 13.75 17.85
CA GLN A 20 20.34 14.02 19.12
C GLN A 20 19.70 13.27 20.29
N GLN A 21 18.38 13.05 20.23
CA GLN A 21 17.61 12.41 21.31
C GLN A 21 17.20 10.97 20.97
N HIS A 22 17.19 10.61 19.69
CA HIS A 22 16.68 9.33 19.21
C HIS A 22 17.62 8.63 18.25
N LYS A 23 17.81 7.32 18.44
CA LYS A 23 18.57 6.48 17.50
C LYS A 23 17.67 5.96 16.39
N LEU A 24 18.11 6.14 15.15
CA LEU A 24 17.47 5.54 13.98
C LEU A 24 18.02 4.13 13.74
N THR A 25 17.15 3.22 13.31
CA THR A 25 17.62 2.00 12.65
C THR A 25 18.28 2.34 11.31
N GLU A 26 19.16 1.47 10.82
CA GLU A 26 19.81 1.63 9.51
C GLU A 26 18.77 1.85 8.38
N GLN A 27 17.68 1.08 8.40
CA GLN A 27 16.62 1.20 7.41
C GLN A 27 15.87 2.55 7.50
N GLN A 28 15.66 3.07 8.71
CA GLN A 28 15.05 4.39 8.90
C GLN A 28 15.97 5.51 8.40
N ALA A 29 17.27 5.45 8.75
CA ALA A 29 18.26 6.41 8.28
C ALA A 29 18.33 6.46 6.75
N LEU A 30 18.37 5.29 6.10
CA LEU A 30 18.37 5.18 4.64
C LEU A 30 17.11 5.77 4.01
N VAL A 31 15.93 5.49 4.59
CA VAL A 31 14.66 6.06 4.09
C VAL A 31 14.62 7.57 4.26
N CYS A 32 15.07 8.10 5.39
CA CYS A 32 15.19 9.54 5.61
C CYS A 32 16.08 10.20 4.54
N GLN A 33 17.27 9.62 4.29
CA GLN A 33 18.20 10.10 3.27
C GLN A 33 17.56 10.10 1.88
N HIS A 34 16.91 8.99 1.48
CA HIS A 34 16.20 8.91 0.20
C HIS A 34 15.14 10.01 0.06
N ILE A 35 14.36 10.26 1.11
CA ILE A 35 13.30 11.28 1.10
C ILE A 35 13.89 12.68 1.02
N GLN A 36 14.96 12.98 1.76
CA GLN A 36 15.68 14.25 1.71
C GLN A 36 16.24 14.53 0.31
N GLN A 37 16.83 13.53 -0.35
CA GLN A 37 17.38 13.67 -1.70
C GLN A 37 16.31 13.69 -2.80
N CYS A 38 15.06 13.32 -2.48
CA CYS A 38 13.99 13.18 -3.46
C CYS A 38 13.64 14.52 -4.11
N ARG A 39 13.63 14.56 -5.45
CA ARG A 39 13.37 15.77 -6.25
C ARG A 39 14.41 16.88 -6.01
N THR A 40 15.67 16.49 -5.83
CA THR A 40 16.82 17.40 -5.80
C THR A 40 17.82 17.05 -6.90
N GLN A 41 18.77 17.94 -7.14
CA GLN A 41 19.87 17.72 -8.09
C GLN A 41 20.70 16.46 -7.81
N THR A 42 20.75 16.01 -6.55
CA THR A 42 21.49 14.82 -6.13
C THR A 42 21.06 13.55 -6.86
N LEU A 43 19.81 13.49 -7.36
CA LEU A 43 19.29 12.32 -8.08
C LEU A 43 19.25 12.51 -9.59
N GLY A 44 19.73 13.65 -10.11
CA GLY A 44 19.69 13.98 -11.52
C GLY A 44 18.41 14.68 -11.97
N ILE A 45 18.37 15.08 -13.24
CA ILE A 45 17.37 15.98 -13.83
C ILE A 45 16.74 15.32 -15.04
N GLN A 46 15.41 15.32 -15.12
CA GLN A 46 14.65 14.93 -16.29
C GLN A 46 14.35 16.15 -17.14
N HIS A 47 14.58 16.04 -18.44
CA HIS A 47 14.27 17.08 -19.41
C HIS A 47 13.00 16.71 -20.15
N TRP A 48 12.10 17.68 -20.23
CA TRP A 48 10.81 17.55 -20.87
C TRP A 48 10.63 18.68 -21.87
N ARG A 49 10.05 18.38 -23.03
CA ARG A 49 9.76 19.35 -24.09
C ARG A 49 8.32 19.21 -24.57
N CYS A 50 7.63 20.33 -24.76
CA CYS A 50 6.31 20.36 -25.32
C CYS A 50 6.33 19.95 -26.80
N ASP A 51 5.46 19.02 -27.17
CA ASP A 51 5.27 18.57 -28.56
C ASP A 51 4.64 19.61 -29.51
N THR A 52 4.13 20.72 -28.97
CA THR A 52 3.43 21.76 -29.73
C THR A 52 4.22 23.07 -29.78
N CYS A 53 4.53 23.67 -28.63
CA CYS A 53 5.20 24.98 -28.57
C CYS A 53 6.70 24.92 -28.25
N GLN A 54 7.30 23.72 -28.19
CA GLN A 54 8.72 23.49 -27.86
C GLN A 54 9.17 24.00 -26.48
N TYR A 55 8.25 24.45 -25.61
CA TYR A 55 8.56 24.81 -24.22
C TYR A 55 9.28 23.66 -23.51
N GLU A 56 10.39 23.98 -22.84
CA GLU A 56 11.16 23.02 -22.06
C GLU A 56 10.99 23.21 -20.56
N GLN A 57 10.96 22.09 -19.85
CA GLN A 57 10.95 22.06 -18.40
C GLN A 57 11.91 21.00 -17.88
N GLN A 58 12.65 21.36 -16.83
CA GLN A 58 13.48 20.44 -16.07
C GLN A 58 12.78 20.03 -14.78
N VAL A 59 12.84 18.74 -14.45
CA VAL A 59 12.27 18.20 -13.21
C VAL A 59 13.27 17.24 -12.56
N PHE A 60 13.59 17.47 -11.30
CA PHE A 60 14.47 16.58 -10.55
C PHE A 60 13.90 15.17 -10.40
N CYS A 61 14.78 14.17 -10.42
CA CYS A 61 14.40 12.77 -10.29
C CYS A 61 13.86 12.43 -8.89
N SER A 62 12.95 11.45 -8.85
CA SER A 62 12.37 10.94 -7.59
C SER A 62 13.26 9.85 -6.98
N CYS A 63 13.32 9.74 -5.65
CA CYS A 63 14.10 8.70 -4.98
C CYS A 63 13.58 7.27 -5.19
N GLY A 64 12.32 7.10 -5.59
CA GLY A 64 11.72 5.78 -5.82
C GLY A 64 11.47 4.96 -4.55
N ASP A 65 11.80 5.49 -3.36
CA ASP A 65 11.51 4.81 -2.10
C ASP A 65 10.00 4.60 -1.93
N ARG A 66 9.63 3.44 -1.38
CA ARG A 66 8.23 3.05 -1.17
C ARG A 66 7.55 3.79 -0.02
N HIS A 67 8.33 4.40 0.86
CA HIS A 67 7.83 5.19 1.99
C HIS A 67 7.70 6.67 1.62
N CYS A 68 8.46 7.15 0.62
CA CYS A 68 8.39 8.53 0.15
C CYS A 68 6.99 8.86 -0.40
N PRO A 69 6.29 9.87 0.15
CA PRO A 69 4.92 10.20 -0.24
C PRO A 69 4.83 10.90 -1.62
N ARG A 70 5.95 11.43 -2.12
CA ARG A 70 6.08 12.03 -3.46
C ARG A 70 6.29 10.99 -4.55
N CYS A 71 6.79 9.82 -4.16
CA CYS A 71 7.11 8.73 -5.07
C CYS A 71 5.91 7.79 -5.22
N GLN A 72 6.03 6.80 -6.10
CA GLN A 72 5.05 5.72 -6.31
C GLN A 72 3.81 6.05 -7.15
N GLY A 73 3.48 7.30 -7.49
CA GLY A 73 2.27 7.62 -8.26
C GLY A 73 2.13 6.81 -9.57
N ARG A 74 3.12 6.89 -10.46
CA ARG A 74 3.13 6.16 -11.75
C ARG A 74 3.18 4.64 -11.56
N GLN A 75 4.01 4.16 -10.64
CA GLN A 75 4.14 2.72 -10.34
C GLN A 75 2.84 2.14 -9.76
N THR A 76 2.11 2.93 -8.96
CA THR A 76 0.78 2.59 -8.44
C THR A 76 -0.20 2.42 -9.59
N GLN A 77 -0.23 3.38 -10.54
CA GLN A 77 -1.11 3.30 -11.71
C GLN A 77 -0.80 2.10 -12.60
N ALA A 78 0.49 1.86 -12.90
CA ALA A 78 0.91 0.69 -13.66
C ALA A 78 0.52 -0.63 -12.97
N TRP A 79 0.68 -0.69 -11.64
CA TRP A 79 0.29 -1.86 -10.85
C TRP A 79 -1.24 -2.07 -10.83
N ILE A 80 -2.01 -0.99 -10.68
CA ILE A 80 -3.49 -0.99 -10.78
C ILE A 80 -3.89 -1.54 -12.14
N ALA A 81 -3.32 -1.03 -13.24
CA ALA A 81 -3.59 -1.47 -14.60
C ALA A 81 -3.34 -2.99 -14.76
N ALA A 82 -2.19 -3.47 -14.28
CA ALA A 82 -1.85 -4.89 -14.30
C ALA A 82 -2.80 -5.75 -13.45
N GLN A 83 -3.37 -5.21 -12.36
CA GLN A 83 -4.36 -5.94 -11.57
C GLN A 83 -5.73 -6.00 -12.25
N GLN A 84 -6.14 -4.99 -13.02
CA GLN A 84 -7.44 -4.98 -13.70
C GLN A 84 -7.65 -6.20 -14.59
N THR A 85 -6.63 -6.59 -15.34
CA THR A 85 -6.70 -7.75 -16.24
C THR A 85 -6.80 -9.09 -15.51
N GLN A 86 -6.53 -9.09 -14.20
CA GLN A 86 -6.49 -10.28 -13.36
C GLN A 86 -7.62 -10.32 -12.33
N VAL A 87 -8.50 -9.32 -12.31
CA VAL A 87 -9.70 -9.32 -11.47
C VAL A 87 -10.73 -10.26 -12.09
N LEU A 88 -11.30 -11.12 -11.26
CA LEU A 88 -12.34 -12.05 -11.68
C LEU A 88 -13.69 -11.30 -11.71
N PRO A 89 -14.57 -11.52 -12.70
CA PRO A 89 -15.90 -10.92 -12.74
C PRO A 89 -16.82 -11.62 -11.72
N CYS A 90 -16.53 -11.42 -10.44
CA CYS A 90 -17.26 -11.99 -9.33
C CYS A 90 -17.35 -10.96 -8.19
N ARG A 91 -18.15 -11.29 -7.19
CA ARG A 91 -18.22 -10.56 -5.93
C ARG A 91 -16.86 -10.58 -5.22
N TYR A 92 -16.54 -9.54 -4.48
CA TYR A 92 -15.34 -9.47 -3.66
C TYR A 92 -15.69 -9.12 -2.22
N PHE A 93 -15.02 -9.75 -1.28
CA PHE A 93 -15.17 -9.50 0.13
C PHE A 93 -13.95 -8.80 0.69
N HIS A 94 -14.18 -7.80 1.52
CA HIS A 94 -13.14 -7.08 2.22
C HIS A 94 -13.22 -7.38 3.72
N LEU A 95 -12.22 -8.11 4.21
CA LEU A 95 -12.03 -8.38 5.62
C LEU A 95 -10.79 -7.61 6.13
N VAL A 96 -10.85 -7.10 7.35
CA VAL A 96 -9.72 -6.49 8.04
C VAL A 96 -9.42 -7.30 9.30
N PHE A 97 -8.19 -7.80 9.39
CA PHE A 97 -7.69 -8.46 10.58
C PHE A 97 -6.75 -7.50 11.29
N THR A 98 -7.13 -7.04 12.48
CA THR A 98 -6.34 -6.11 13.27
C THR A 98 -5.42 -6.85 14.22
N LEU A 99 -4.18 -6.39 14.34
CA LEU A 99 -3.28 -6.80 15.40
C LEU A 99 -3.65 -6.02 16.68
N PRO A 100 -3.89 -6.71 17.81
CA PRO A 100 -4.07 -6.05 19.11
C PRO A 100 -2.91 -5.10 19.44
N HIS A 101 -3.23 -3.94 19.99
CA HIS A 101 -2.24 -2.87 20.22
C HIS A 101 -1.16 -3.25 21.22
N GLU A 102 -1.44 -4.18 22.13
CA GLU A 102 -0.48 -4.74 23.09
C GLU A 102 0.70 -5.42 22.37
N LEU A 103 0.47 -5.95 21.16
CA LEU A 103 1.49 -6.60 20.34
C LEU A 103 2.27 -5.60 19.47
N ASN A 104 1.91 -4.31 19.45
CA ASN A 104 2.63 -3.30 18.66
C ASN A 104 4.11 -3.18 19.08
N ILE A 105 4.43 -3.45 20.35
CA ILE A 105 5.82 -3.42 20.82
C ILE A 105 6.70 -4.42 20.05
N LEU A 106 6.15 -5.57 19.64
CA LEU A 106 6.85 -6.57 18.82
C LEU A 106 7.31 -5.99 17.48
N ALA A 107 6.60 -5.00 16.93
CA ALA A 107 6.96 -4.38 15.67
C ALA A 107 8.21 -3.50 15.78
N HIS A 108 8.63 -3.12 16.99
CA HIS A 108 9.81 -2.28 17.20
C HIS A 108 11.11 -3.08 17.19
N TYR A 109 11.08 -4.33 17.68
CA TYR A 109 12.28 -5.15 17.80
C TYR A 109 12.25 -6.44 16.94
N ALA A 110 11.07 -6.93 16.56
CA ALA A 110 10.90 -8.16 15.79
C ALA A 110 9.84 -8.03 14.68
N ALA A 111 9.88 -6.92 13.95
CA ALA A 111 8.92 -6.60 12.89
C ALA A 111 8.74 -7.71 11.85
N LYS A 112 9.83 -8.29 11.33
CA LYS A 112 9.77 -9.33 10.28
C LYS A 112 9.06 -10.59 10.77
N PRO A 113 9.47 -11.23 11.89
CA PRO A 113 8.74 -12.36 12.47
C PRO A 113 7.27 -12.03 12.78
N LEU A 114 6.99 -10.88 13.41
CA LEU A 114 5.63 -10.47 13.75
C LEU A 114 4.72 -10.42 12.52
N TYR A 115 5.18 -9.73 11.46
CA TYR A 115 4.37 -9.60 10.26
C TYR A 115 4.21 -10.95 9.54
N SER A 116 5.23 -11.81 9.56
CA SER A 116 5.10 -13.17 9.05
C SER A 116 4.05 -13.98 9.81
N ALA A 117 4.07 -13.96 11.14
CA ALA A 117 3.05 -14.60 11.99
C ALA A 117 1.64 -14.04 11.73
N LEU A 118 1.53 -12.72 11.51
CA LEU A 118 0.26 -12.07 11.17
C LEU A 118 -0.30 -12.55 9.82
N PHE A 119 0.51 -12.54 8.75
CA PHE A 119 0.08 -13.05 7.45
C PHE A 119 -0.28 -14.54 7.49
N GLU A 120 0.54 -15.34 8.16
CA GLU A 120 0.32 -16.77 8.31
C GLU A 120 -1.00 -17.08 9.04
N SER A 121 -1.20 -16.49 10.22
CA SER A 121 -2.41 -16.73 11.02
C SER A 121 -3.69 -16.30 10.32
N VAL A 122 -3.67 -15.16 9.61
CA VAL A 122 -4.82 -14.70 8.83
C VAL A 122 -5.10 -15.64 7.66
N TRP A 123 -4.08 -16.06 6.90
CA TRP A 123 -4.29 -17.01 5.81
C TRP A 123 -4.78 -18.36 6.31
N GLN A 124 -4.16 -18.92 7.35
CA GLN A 124 -4.60 -20.18 7.94
C GLN A 124 -6.04 -20.10 8.46
N THR A 125 -6.48 -18.94 8.96
CA THR A 125 -7.88 -18.71 9.37
C THR A 125 -8.80 -18.80 8.16
N LEU A 126 -8.52 -18.01 7.11
CA LEU A 126 -9.35 -17.96 5.90
C LEU A 126 -9.40 -19.30 5.18
N ALA A 127 -8.24 -19.92 4.96
CA ALA A 127 -8.13 -21.23 4.28
C ALA A 127 -8.95 -22.30 4.99
N GLN A 128 -8.94 -22.33 6.34
CA GLN A 128 -9.76 -23.26 7.11
C GLN A 128 -11.25 -23.04 6.87
N PHE A 129 -11.71 -21.80 6.82
CA PHE A 129 -13.11 -21.48 6.56
C PHE A 129 -13.55 -21.81 5.14
N GLY A 130 -12.68 -21.59 4.15
CA GLY A 130 -12.93 -21.98 2.75
C GLY A 130 -13.07 -23.49 2.58
N MET A 131 -12.21 -24.28 3.23
CA MET A 131 -12.21 -25.74 3.09
C MET A 131 -13.28 -26.44 3.92
N LYS A 132 -13.53 -26.01 5.16
CA LYS A 132 -14.36 -26.77 6.12
C LYS A 132 -15.85 -26.39 6.14
N ARG A 133 -16.26 -25.31 5.47
CA ARG A 133 -17.68 -24.92 5.44
C ARG A 133 -18.44 -25.70 4.37
N LYS A 134 -19.59 -26.26 4.77
CA LYS A 134 -20.46 -27.15 3.99
C LYS A 134 -20.69 -26.70 2.53
N HIS A 135 -20.74 -25.40 2.25
CA HIS A 135 -21.12 -24.86 0.94
C HIS A 135 -19.97 -24.32 0.08
N LEU A 136 -18.71 -24.36 0.55
CA LEU A 136 -17.56 -23.93 -0.27
C LEU A 136 -16.66 -25.11 -0.63
N GLN A 137 -16.12 -25.82 0.37
CA GLN A 137 -15.30 -27.02 0.18
C GLN A 137 -14.23 -26.87 -0.92
N GLY A 138 -13.51 -25.74 -0.92
CA GLY A 138 -12.52 -25.45 -1.95
C GLY A 138 -11.49 -24.41 -1.53
N GLN A 139 -10.50 -24.24 -2.38
CA GLN A 139 -9.42 -23.29 -2.17
C GLN A 139 -9.93 -21.86 -2.42
N LEU A 140 -9.81 -20.99 -1.41
CA LEU A 140 -10.02 -19.55 -1.56
C LEU A 140 -8.85 -18.88 -2.31
N GLY A 141 -9.09 -17.68 -2.80
CA GLY A 141 -8.05 -16.75 -3.24
C GLY A 141 -8.04 -15.55 -2.31
N CYS A 142 -6.87 -15.01 -1.99
CA CYS A 142 -6.81 -13.78 -1.19
C CYS A 142 -5.61 -12.92 -1.57
N THR A 143 -5.84 -11.61 -1.69
CA THR A 143 -4.78 -10.59 -1.70
C THR A 143 -4.79 -9.88 -0.35
N MET A 144 -3.69 -9.95 0.38
CA MET A 144 -3.53 -9.33 1.69
C MET A 144 -2.55 -8.16 1.62
N VAL A 145 -2.87 -7.06 2.29
CA VAL A 145 -2.07 -5.84 2.30
C VAL A 145 -1.84 -5.40 3.73
N LEU A 146 -0.56 -5.35 4.13
CA LEU A 146 -0.16 -4.87 5.46
C LEU A 146 -0.23 -3.35 5.55
N HIS A 147 -0.96 -2.88 6.55
CA HIS A 147 -1.06 -1.49 6.98
C HIS A 147 -0.56 -1.39 8.41
N THR A 148 0.17 -0.32 8.73
CA THR A 148 0.79 -0.13 10.05
C THR A 148 0.39 1.18 10.72
N TRP A 149 -0.46 1.99 10.09
CA TRP A 149 -0.80 3.35 10.51
C TRP A 149 -2.32 3.60 10.55
N GLY A 150 -2.72 4.50 11.45
CA GLY A 150 -4.00 5.21 11.39
C GLY A 150 -3.88 6.55 10.64
N GLN A 151 -4.99 7.24 10.43
CA GLN A 151 -4.97 8.58 9.81
C GLN A 151 -4.13 9.57 10.62
N THR A 152 -4.03 9.40 11.94
CA THR A 152 -3.25 10.25 12.84
C THR A 152 -1.76 9.86 12.95
N LEU A 153 -1.29 8.97 12.07
CA LEU A 153 0.05 8.34 12.10
C LEU A 153 0.34 7.57 13.39
N SER A 154 -0.68 7.26 14.19
CA SER A 154 -0.54 6.31 15.29
C SER A 154 -0.37 4.89 14.74
N GLN A 155 0.33 4.04 15.48
CA GLN A 155 0.56 2.66 15.06
C GLN A 155 -0.72 1.84 15.16
N HIS A 156 -1.20 1.38 14.01
CA HIS A 156 -2.37 0.54 13.89
C HIS A 156 -2.11 -0.54 12.85
N ILE A 157 -1.61 -1.70 13.32
CA ILE A 157 -1.19 -2.79 12.46
C ILE A 157 -2.39 -3.65 12.09
N HIS A 158 -2.66 -3.81 10.80
CA HIS A 158 -3.77 -4.62 10.30
C HIS A 158 -3.52 -5.11 8.88
N LEU A 159 -4.21 -6.19 8.50
CA LEU A 159 -4.23 -6.71 7.14
C LEU A 159 -5.57 -6.41 6.48
N HIS A 160 -5.55 -5.68 5.37
CA HIS A 160 -6.67 -5.66 4.44
C HIS A 160 -6.62 -6.92 3.59
N CYS A 161 -7.67 -7.73 3.66
CA CYS A 161 -7.82 -8.96 2.90
C CYS A 161 -8.92 -8.77 1.86
N LEU A 162 -8.55 -8.87 0.59
CA LEU A 162 -9.47 -8.86 -0.52
C LEU A 162 -9.62 -10.30 -1.05
N ILE A 163 -10.84 -10.81 -1.04
CA ILE A 163 -11.16 -12.22 -1.30
C ILE A 163 -12.18 -12.27 -2.44
N PRO A 164 -11.87 -12.89 -3.60
CA PRO A 164 -12.88 -13.19 -4.60
C PRO A 164 -13.95 -14.11 -4.01
N GLY A 165 -15.20 -13.87 -4.37
CA GLY A 165 -16.38 -14.49 -3.80
C GLY A 165 -16.64 -15.86 -4.39
N GLY A 166 -15.72 -16.78 -4.15
CA GLY A 166 -15.83 -18.17 -4.55
C GLY A 166 -14.58 -18.95 -4.23
N VAL A 167 -14.65 -20.25 -4.51
CA VAL A 167 -13.55 -21.19 -4.30
C VAL A 167 -13.32 -22.02 -5.55
N LEU A 168 -12.09 -22.49 -5.69
CA LEU A 168 -11.71 -23.48 -6.68
C LEU A 168 -11.67 -24.86 -6.02
N THR A 169 -12.46 -25.80 -6.53
CA THR A 169 -12.48 -27.19 -6.03
C THR A 169 -11.21 -27.95 -6.44
N SER A 170 -11.01 -29.14 -5.87
CA SER A 170 -9.94 -30.05 -6.29
C SER A 170 -10.10 -30.52 -7.74
N ALA A 171 -11.35 -30.63 -8.23
CA ALA A 171 -11.67 -30.99 -9.61
C ALA A 171 -11.38 -29.84 -10.61
N GLY A 172 -11.15 -28.62 -10.12
CA GLY A 172 -10.91 -27.45 -10.97
C GLY A 172 -12.16 -26.63 -11.25
N ASP A 173 -13.27 -26.93 -10.60
CA ASP A 173 -14.53 -26.21 -10.75
C ASP A 173 -14.57 -24.95 -9.88
N TRP A 174 -15.18 -23.90 -10.41
CA TRP A 174 -15.41 -22.66 -9.71
C TRP A 174 -16.77 -22.66 -9.02
N HIS A 175 -16.78 -22.51 -7.69
CA HIS A 175 -17.99 -22.38 -6.90
C HIS A 175 -18.12 -20.95 -6.34
N SER A 176 -19.09 -20.19 -6.85
CA SER A 176 -19.38 -18.82 -6.41
C SER A 176 -20.09 -18.75 -5.05
N VAL A 177 -19.67 -17.80 -4.21
CA VAL A 177 -20.42 -17.36 -3.02
C VAL A 177 -21.56 -16.45 -3.47
N LYS A 178 -22.80 -16.82 -3.18
CA LYS A 178 -24.00 -16.06 -3.56
C LYS A 178 -24.46 -15.05 -2.50
N THR A 179 -23.93 -15.13 -1.28
CA THR A 179 -24.31 -14.25 -0.16
C THR A 179 -23.60 -12.90 -0.22
N ASP A 180 -24.14 -11.86 0.43
CA ASP A 180 -23.45 -10.57 0.63
C ASP A 180 -22.41 -10.61 1.76
N TYR A 181 -22.30 -11.76 2.41
CA TYR A 181 -21.48 -11.99 3.58
C TYR A 181 -20.71 -13.29 3.46
N LEU A 182 -19.38 -13.22 3.60
CA LEU A 182 -18.51 -14.38 3.41
C LEU A 182 -18.49 -15.29 4.65
N PHE A 183 -18.07 -14.78 5.80
CA PHE A 183 -17.89 -15.57 7.02
C PHE A 183 -18.25 -14.78 8.29
N PRO A 184 -18.82 -15.44 9.33
CA PRO A 184 -19.13 -14.82 10.62
C PRO A 184 -17.87 -14.26 11.30
N VAL A 185 -17.85 -12.93 11.50
CA VAL A 185 -16.72 -12.19 12.08
C VAL A 185 -16.39 -12.65 13.50
N ARG A 186 -17.37 -13.04 14.31
CA ARG A 186 -17.14 -13.59 15.66
C ARG A 186 -16.35 -14.91 15.58
N ALA A 187 -16.75 -15.81 14.69
CA ALA A 187 -16.05 -17.08 14.50
C ALA A 187 -14.65 -16.87 13.91
N LEU A 188 -14.50 -15.96 12.93
CA LEU A 188 -13.20 -15.58 12.39
C LEU A 188 -12.28 -15.04 13.50
N SER A 189 -12.79 -14.16 14.35
CA SER A 189 -12.02 -13.53 15.43
C SER A 189 -11.50 -14.57 16.43
N THR A 190 -12.33 -15.53 16.83
CA THR A 190 -11.93 -16.62 17.74
C THR A 190 -10.82 -17.48 17.13
N VAL A 191 -10.98 -17.90 15.88
CA VAL A 191 -10.00 -18.77 15.20
C VAL A 191 -8.71 -18.03 14.88
N TYR A 192 -8.81 -16.77 14.43
CA TYR A 192 -7.67 -15.89 14.19
C TYR A 192 -6.86 -15.68 15.46
N ARG A 193 -7.50 -15.38 16.60
CA ARG A 193 -6.81 -15.25 17.89
C ARG A 193 -5.96 -16.47 18.20
N ALA A 194 -6.55 -17.66 18.14
CA ALA A 194 -5.84 -18.91 18.42
C ALA A 194 -4.66 -19.14 17.46
N LYS A 195 -4.85 -18.88 16.16
CA LYS A 195 -3.80 -19.05 15.14
C LYS A 195 -2.69 -18.02 15.27
N LEU A 196 -3.00 -16.76 15.61
CA LEU A 196 -1.96 -15.75 15.79
C LEU A 196 -1.10 -16.09 17.01
N LEU A 197 -1.69 -16.44 18.15
CA LEU A 197 -0.92 -16.82 19.34
C LEU A 197 -0.03 -18.03 19.09
N ARG A 198 -0.52 -19.02 18.32
CA ARG A 198 0.30 -20.14 17.87
C ARG A 198 1.45 -19.69 16.98
N ALA A 199 1.18 -18.87 15.97
CA ALA A 199 2.21 -18.38 15.06
C ALA A 199 3.27 -17.55 15.81
N LEU A 200 2.87 -16.65 16.71
CA LEU A 200 3.81 -15.88 17.54
C LEU A 200 4.78 -16.79 18.31
N ARG A 201 4.27 -17.87 18.92
CA ARG A 201 5.13 -18.87 19.60
C ARG A 201 6.07 -19.60 18.64
N GLN A 202 5.60 -19.96 17.45
CA GLN A 202 6.43 -20.63 16.42
C GLN A 202 7.52 -19.73 15.86
N HIS A 203 7.29 -18.41 15.85
CA HIS A 203 8.26 -17.39 15.48
C HIS A 203 9.10 -16.92 16.69
N GLU A 204 9.05 -17.64 17.82
CA GLU A 204 9.82 -17.38 19.05
C GLU A 204 9.59 -15.97 19.63
N LEU A 205 8.39 -15.43 19.45
CA LEU A 205 8.02 -14.12 19.97
C LEU A 205 7.38 -14.23 21.35
N ALA A 206 7.98 -13.57 22.32
CA ALA A 206 7.39 -13.38 23.64
C ALA A 206 6.10 -12.56 23.52
N ILE A 207 5.03 -13.03 24.15
CA ILE A 207 3.72 -12.37 24.10
C ILE A 207 3.63 -11.42 25.30
N PRO A 208 3.71 -10.08 25.10
CA PRO A 208 3.61 -9.12 26.17
C PRO A 208 2.19 -9.09 26.75
N ALA A 209 2.09 -8.88 28.07
CA ALA A 209 0.81 -8.68 28.77
C ALA A 209 -0.25 -9.73 28.39
N ALA A 210 0.11 -11.01 28.44
CA ALA A 210 -0.73 -12.11 27.96
C ALA A 210 -2.14 -12.10 28.57
N ASP A 211 -2.28 -11.84 29.87
CA ASP A 211 -3.58 -11.80 30.54
C ASP A 211 -4.48 -10.68 30.02
N THR A 212 -3.94 -9.47 29.91
CA THR A 212 -4.63 -8.30 29.33
C THR A 212 -5.01 -8.55 27.86
N LEU A 213 -4.12 -9.18 27.09
CA LEU A 213 -4.36 -9.52 25.69
C LEU A 213 -5.49 -10.55 25.53
N MET A 214 -5.62 -11.50 26.48
CA MET A 214 -6.65 -12.54 26.45
C MET A 214 -8.04 -12.01 26.85
N ALA A 215 -8.09 -11.05 27.76
CA ALA A 215 -9.34 -10.43 28.23
C ALA A 215 -10.01 -9.55 27.17
N LYS A 216 -9.24 -8.99 26.22
CA LYS A 216 -9.79 -8.10 25.18
C LYS A 216 -10.49 -8.87 24.05
N PRO A 217 -11.59 -8.33 23.49
CA PRO A 217 -12.15 -8.85 22.25
C PRO A 217 -11.23 -8.52 21.08
N TRP A 218 -10.89 -9.53 20.28
CA TRP A 218 -10.10 -9.35 19.06
C TRP A 218 -11.04 -9.01 17.91
N CYS A 219 -10.65 -8.03 17.08
CA CYS A 219 -11.51 -7.51 16.04
C CYS A 219 -11.12 -8.04 14.66
N VAL A 220 -12.03 -8.78 14.04
CA VAL A 220 -12.09 -8.96 12.60
C VAL A 220 -13.25 -8.14 12.07
N TYR A 221 -12.94 -7.14 11.26
CA TYR A 221 -13.94 -6.31 10.62
C TYR A 221 -14.26 -6.84 9.22
N SER A 222 -15.53 -6.77 8.83
CA SER A 222 -15.99 -7.12 7.48
C SER A 222 -16.72 -5.93 6.89
N LYS A 223 -16.32 -5.52 5.69
CA LYS A 223 -17.11 -4.60 4.88
C LYS A 223 -18.07 -5.38 3.97
N ALA A 224 -19.19 -4.75 3.61
CA ALA A 224 -20.12 -5.28 2.62
C ALA A 224 -19.41 -5.61 1.29
N CYS A 225 -19.97 -6.59 0.58
CA CYS A 225 -19.47 -7.08 -0.70
C CYS A 225 -19.21 -5.96 -1.72
N LEU A 226 -18.02 -5.96 -2.31
CA LEU A 226 -17.66 -5.14 -3.47
C LEU A 226 -18.11 -5.91 -4.71
N SER A 227 -19.12 -5.40 -5.42
CA SER A 227 -19.68 -6.05 -6.62
C SER A 227 -19.03 -5.62 -7.92
N ARG A 228 -18.32 -4.48 -7.93
CA ARG A 228 -17.73 -3.88 -9.13
C ARG A 228 -16.21 -4.04 -9.14
N ALA A 229 -15.70 -4.58 -10.25
CA ALA A 229 -14.27 -4.81 -10.42
C ALA A 229 -13.46 -3.50 -10.41
N GLU A 230 -14.04 -2.38 -10.85
CA GLU A 230 -13.39 -1.08 -10.73
C GLU A 230 -13.19 -0.68 -9.26
N THR A 231 -14.24 -0.79 -8.45
CA THR A 231 -14.16 -0.50 -7.01
C THR A 231 -13.13 -1.37 -6.32
N VAL A 232 -12.97 -2.63 -6.74
CA VAL A 232 -11.97 -3.57 -6.21
C VAL A 232 -10.54 -3.13 -6.54
N VAL A 233 -10.30 -2.67 -7.76
CA VAL A 233 -8.97 -2.24 -8.22
C VAL A 233 -8.58 -0.89 -7.64
N GLU A 234 -9.48 0.09 -7.62
CA GLU A 234 -9.24 1.37 -6.93
C GLU A 234 -8.95 1.14 -5.45
N TYR A 235 -9.71 0.23 -4.84
CA TYR A 235 -9.50 -0.19 -3.47
C TYR A 235 -8.08 -0.75 -3.31
N LEU A 236 -7.69 -1.74 -4.10
CA LEU A 236 -6.33 -2.29 -4.08
C LEU A 236 -5.27 -1.19 -4.22
N GLY A 237 -5.40 -0.30 -5.22
CA GLY A 237 -4.49 0.81 -5.43
C GLY A 237 -4.34 1.76 -4.24
N ARG A 238 -5.44 2.03 -3.52
CA ARG A 238 -5.45 2.89 -2.32
C ARG A 238 -4.63 2.30 -1.17
N TYR A 239 -4.64 0.98 -0.99
CA TYR A 239 -3.99 0.33 0.14
C TYR A 239 -2.60 -0.23 -0.22
N THR A 240 -2.30 -0.51 -1.49
CA THR A 240 -1.08 -1.27 -1.85
C THR A 240 0.15 -0.40 -2.05
N ARG A 241 -0.01 0.84 -2.54
CA ARG A 241 1.12 1.68 -2.99
C ARG A 241 1.05 3.14 -2.58
N LYS A 242 -0.11 3.69 -2.17
CA LYS A 242 -0.14 4.99 -1.51
C LYS A 242 0.59 4.92 -0.17
N GLY A 243 1.44 5.91 0.10
CA GLY A 243 2.24 6.02 1.32
C GLY A 243 1.39 6.28 2.57
N MET A 244 2.05 6.37 3.73
CA MET A 244 1.37 6.55 5.02
C MET A 244 0.64 7.89 5.16
N LEU A 245 1.18 8.92 4.52
CA LEU A 245 0.70 10.29 4.55
C LEU A 245 0.74 10.81 3.13
N HIS A 246 -0.35 11.42 2.65
CA HIS A 246 -0.30 12.20 1.42
C HIS A 246 0.12 13.62 1.80
N GLU A 247 1.08 14.22 1.10
CA GLU A 247 1.64 15.52 1.48
C GLU A 247 0.61 16.65 1.43
N SER A 248 -0.44 16.54 0.61
CA SER A 248 -1.57 17.49 0.63
C SER A 248 -2.34 17.51 1.96
N ARG A 249 -2.05 16.58 2.88
CA ARG A 249 -2.59 16.60 4.24
C ARG A 249 -1.78 17.50 5.16
N ILE A 250 -0.50 17.77 4.85
CA ILE A 250 0.34 18.67 5.64
C ILE A 250 -0.19 20.09 5.40
N ALA A 251 -0.70 20.69 6.47
CA ALA A 251 -1.33 22.00 6.45
C ALA A 251 -0.31 23.10 6.74
N ASP A 252 0.59 22.85 7.69
CA ASP A 252 1.59 23.82 8.12
C ASP A 252 2.81 23.16 8.76
N VAL A 253 3.97 23.81 8.65
CA VAL A 253 5.24 23.41 9.25
C VAL A 253 5.90 24.65 9.86
N THR A 254 6.10 24.63 11.17
CA THR A 254 6.83 25.67 11.91
C THR A 254 8.12 25.10 12.49
N ALA A 255 8.93 25.96 13.11
CA ALA A 255 10.16 25.54 13.79
C ALA A 255 9.90 24.48 14.89
N GLU A 256 8.70 24.44 15.46
CA GLU A 256 8.38 23.57 16.58
C GLU A 256 7.40 22.46 16.20
N HIS A 257 6.45 22.70 15.31
CA HIS A 257 5.28 21.83 15.13
C HIS A 257 4.95 21.58 13.65
N VAL A 258 4.37 20.41 13.39
CA VAL A 258 3.77 20.03 12.11
C VAL A 258 2.26 19.88 12.30
N SER A 259 1.50 20.54 11.44
CA SER A 259 0.05 20.43 11.40
C SER A 259 -0.41 19.65 10.18
N PHE A 260 -1.36 18.73 10.34
CA PHE A 260 -1.94 18.00 9.21
C PHE A 260 -3.40 17.61 9.41
N TYR A 261 -4.12 17.51 8.29
CA TYR A 261 -5.52 17.11 8.26
C TYR A 261 -5.68 15.60 8.40
N TYR A 262 -6.70 15.17 9.13
CA TYR A 262 -7.11 13.78 9.24
C TYR A 262 -8.65 13.67 9.24
N LYS A 263 -9.15 12.50 8.84
CA LYS A 263 -10.56 12.19 8.89
C LYS A 263 -10.88 11.47 10.20
N ASP A 264 -11.75 12.04 11.02
CA ASP A 264 -12.17 11.46 12.28
C ASP A 264 -13.39 10.56 12.07
N TYR A 265 -13.15 9.26 11.99
CA TYR A 265 -14.21 8.28 11.80
C TYR A 265 -15.10 8.10 13.04
N ARG A 266 -14.65 8.51 14.23
CA ARG A 266 -15.43 8.42 15.46
C ARG A 266 -16.38 9.59 15.61
N ASP A 267 -16.02 10.73 15.03
CA ASP A 267 -16.81 11.95 15.04
C ASP A 267 -17.39 12.25 13.65
N GLY A 268 -18.36 11.43 13.23
CA GLY A 268 -19.16 11.71 12.04
C GLY A 268 -18.37 11.82 10.73
N GLN A 269 -17.16 11.25 10.65
CA GLN A 269 -16.30 11.35 9.47
C GLN A 269 -15.83 12.77 9.14
N GLN A 270 -15.79 13.67 10.13
CA GLN A 270 -15.35 15.05 9.94
C GLN A 270 -13.86 15.14 9.57
N HIS A 271 -13.53 16.19 8.81
CA HIS A 271 -12.15 16.53 8.49
C HIS A 271 -11.63 17.50 9.56
N LYS A 272 -10.65 17.05 10.34
CA LYS A 272 -10.06 17.80 11.45
C LYS A 272 -8.57 18.03 11.21
N GLN A 273 -8.01 19.02 11.88
CA GLN A 273 -6.57 19.27 11.92
C GLN A 273 -5.99 18.78 13.24
N MET A 274 -4.80 18.22 13.20
CA MET A 274 -4.01 17.88 14.38
C MET A 274 -2.64 18.51 14.25
N ARG A 275 -2.08 18.91 15.40
CA ARG A 275 -0.76 19.51 15.53
C ARG A 275 0.09 18.60 16.42
N LEU A 276 1.31 18.29 15.97
CA LEU A 276 2.31 17.52 16.71
C LEU A 276 3.60 18.34 16.77
N SER A 277 4.46 18.09 17.77
CA SER A 277 5.84 18.55 17.68
C SER A 277 6.53 17.92 16.47
N CYS A 278 7.56 18.58 15.93
CA CYS A 278 8.34 18.03 14.81
C CYS A 278 8.90 16.63 15.15
N ASP A 279 9.39 16.46 16.37
CA ASP A 279 9.92 15.18 16.86
C ASP A 279 8.86 14.09 16.93
N GLU A 280 7.67 14.39 17.46
CA GLU A 280 6.58 13.41 17.53
C GLU A 280 6.05 13.05 16.13
N PHE A 281 6.03 14.02 15.21
CA PHE A 281 5.66 13.77 13.81
C PHE A 281 6.68 12.83 13.14
N ILE A 282 7.99 13.12 13.26
CA ILE A 282 9.06 12.27 12.72
C ILE A 282 8.99 10.88 13.35
N ARG A 283 8.89 10.79 14.69
CA ARG A 283 8.77 9.51 15.39
C ARG A 283 7.62 8.68 14.84
N ARG A 284 6.41 9.26 14.74
CA ARG A 284 5.23 8.56 14.20
C ARG A 284 5.42 8.13 12.76
N TYR A 285 5.97 8.99 11.90
CA TYR A 285 6.27 8.63 10.52
C TYR A 285 7.21 7.41 10.46
N LEU A 286 8.26 7.41 11.28
CA LEU A 286 9.27 6.35 11.31
C LEU A 286 8.76 5.00 11.87
N LEU A 287 7.67 4.97 12.63
CA LEU A 287 6.99 3.72 13.07
C LEU A 287 6.49 2.88 11.89
N HIS A 288 6.36 3.49 10.71
CA HIS A 288 5.78 2.87 9.53
C HIS A 288 6.83 2.55 8.46
N VAL A 289 8.11 2.79 8.73
CA VAL A 289 9.21 2.31 7.90
C VAL A 289 9.31 0.80 8.06
N LEU A 290 9.05 0.10 6.96
CA LEU A 290 9.00 -1.36 6.95
C LEU A 290 10.40 -1.95 6.73
N PRO A 291 10.72 -3.09 7.35
CA PRO A 291 12.02 -3.75 7.17
C PRO A 291 12.38 -4.03 5.71
N LYS A 292 13.67 -3.96 5.38
CA LYS A 292 14.20 -4.32 4.05
C LYS A 292 13.75 -5.72 3.64
N GLY A 293 13.27 -5.84 2.41
CA GLY A 293 12.79 -7.10 1.83
C GLY A 293 11.40 -7.53 2.30
N LEU A 294 10.74 -6.82 3.23
CA LEU A 294 9.38 -7.17 3.64
C LEU A 294 8.38 -6.87 2.52
N MET A 295 7.77 -7.94 2.00
CA MET A 295 6.68 -7.86 1.04
C MET A 295 5.37 -7.43 1.73
N ARG A 296 4.94 -6.18 1.46
CA ARG A 296 3.73 -5.56 2.02
C ARG A 296 2.44 -6.16 1.47
N VAL A 297 2.44 -6.59 0.21
CA VAL A 297 1.28 -7.17 -0.49
C VAL A 297 1.57 -8.63 -0.77
N ARG A 298 0.75 -9.54 -0.27
CA ARG A 298 0.93 -10.99 -0.46
C ARG A 298 -0.33 -11.60 -1.06
N HIS A 299 -0.16 -12.59 -1.92
CA HIS A 299 -1.26 -13.32 -2.53
C HIS A 299 -1.26 -14.78 -2.05
N PHE A 300 -2.45 -15.31 -1.77
CA PHE A 300 -2.64 -16.62 -1.18
C PHE A 300 -3.70 -17.44 -1.90
N GLY A 301 -3.64 -18.76 -1.68
CA GLY A 301 -4.54 -19.73 -2.28
C GLY A 301 -4.44 -19.73 -3.80
N PHE A 302 -5.57 -19.73 -4.51
CA PHE A 302 -5.52 -19.73 -5.99
C PHE A 302 -4.93 -18.44 -6.58
N LEU A 303 -4.79 -17.37 -5.79
CA LEU A 303 -4.12 -16.13 -6.20
C LEU A 303 -2.61 -16.13 -5.93
N ALA A 304 -2.06 -17.14 -5.24
CA ALA A 304 -0.63 -17.20 -4.93
C ALA A 304 0.22 -17.19 -6.21
N ASN A 305 1.30 -16.40 -6.22
CA ASN A 305 2.10 -16.13 -7.43
C ASN A 305 2.54 -17.41 -8.18
N ALA A 306 2.91 -18.46 -7.45
CA ALA A 306 3.36 -19.73 -8.02
C ALA A 306 2.30 -20.45 -8.87
N CYS A 307 1.00 -20.28 -8.55
CA CYS A 307 -0.07 -20.99 -9.24
C CYS A 307 -1.11 -20.07 -9.91
N ARG A 308 -1.09 -18.77 -9.62
CA ARG A 308 -2.12 -17.80 -10.02
C ARG A 308 -2.49 -17.88 -11.49
N ARG A 309 -1.50 -17.88 -12.39
CA ARG A 309 -1.74 -17.95 -13.85
C ARG A 309 -2.53 -19.20 -14.22
N LYS A 310 -2.10 -20.37 -13.74
CA LYS A 310 -2.74 -21.66 -14.03
C LYS A 310 -4.15 -21.70 -13.45
N LYS A 311 -4.33 -21.28 -12.19
CA LYS A 311 -5.64 -21.32 -11.53
C LYS A 311 -6.64 -20.31 -12.12
N LEU A 312 -6.21 -19.10 -12.46
CA LEU A 312 -7.07 -18.12 -13.11
C LEU A 312 -7.53 -18.59 -14.51
N ALA A 313 -6.66 -19.28 -15.26
CA ALA A 313 -7.04 -19.86 -16.56
C ALA A 313 -8.14 -20.93 -16.44
N LEU A 314 -8.23 -21.63 -15.31
CA LEU A 314 -9.33 -22.57 -15.02
C LEU A 314 -10.63 -21.83 -14.67
N ILE A 315 -10.53 -20.77 -13.87
CA ILE A 315 -11.69 -20.06 -13.30
C ILE A 315 -12.37 -19.16 -14.34
N GLN A 316 -11.59 -18.40 -15.11
CA GLN A 316 -12.11 -17.35 -16.00
C GLN A 316 -13.15 -17.85 -17.03
N PRO A 317 -12.97 -19.01 -17.71
CA PRO A 317 -13.97 -19.53 -18.63
C PRO A 317 -15.31 -19.88 -17.95
N GLN A 318 -15.26 -20.37 -16.71
CA GLN A 318 -16.44 -20.80 -15.94
C GLN A 318 -17.29 -19.62 -15.41
N LEU A 319 -16.72 -18.42 -15.41
CA LEU A 319 -17.40 -17.19 -15.02
C LEU A 319 -18.11 -16.46 -16.18
N ARG A 320 -18.01 -16.96 -17.42
CA ARG A 320 -18.57 -16.31 -18.61
C ARG A 320 -20.11 -16.45 -18.69
N LYS A 321 -20.82 -15.42 -18.21
CA LYS A 321 -22.17 -14.98 -18.64
C LYS A 321 -22.10 -13.47 -18.99
N PRO A 322 -23.02 -12.89 -19.80
CA PRO A 322 -22.74 -11.72 -20.63
C PRO A 322 -22.18 -10.54 -19.82
N GLN A 323 -21.13 -9.96 -20.40
CA GLN A 323 -20.13 -9.12 -19.78
C GLN A 323 -20.75 -7.90 -19.06
N VAL A 324 -20.42 -7.73 -17.77
CA VAL A 324 -20.15 -6.38 -17.29
C VAL A 324 -18.78 -6.03 -17.87
N VAL A 325 -18.79 -5.44 -19.06
CA VAL A 325 -17.62 -4.78 -19.62
C VAL A 325 -17.13 -3.82 -18.54
N LEU A 326 -15.87 -3.97 -18.11
CA LEU A 326 -15.22 -2.99 -17.24
C LEU A 326 -15.42 -1.63 -17.91
N VAL A 327 -16.25 -0.78 -17.31
CA VAL A 327 -16.57 0.52 -17.90
C VAL A 327 -15.33 1.36 -17.71
N SER A 328 -14.55 1.44 -18.79
CA SER A 328 -13.33 2.21 -18.93
C SER A 328 -12.13 1.70 -18.12
N PRO A 329 -10.91 1.78 -18.66
CA PRO A 329 -9.71 1.59 -17.86
C PRO A 329 -9.72 2.62 -16.71
N LEU A 330 -9.72 2.15 -15.45
CA LEU A 330 -9.31 2.96 -14.30
C LEU A 330 -7.90 3.53 -14.41
N VAL A 331 -7.13 3.05 -15.38
CA VAL A 331 -5.93 3.75 -15.84
C VAL A 331 -6.40 5.14 -16.26
N LYS A 332 -6.10 6.15 -15.43
CA LYS A 332 -6.06 7.52 -15.94
C LYS A 332 -5.23 7.44 -17.21
N LYS A 333 -5.81 7.79 -18.37
CA LYS A 333 -5.05 8.06 -19.62
C LYS A 333 -3.71 8.63 -19.20
N ASP A 334 -2.61 8.08 -19.73
CA ASP A 334 -1.24 8.48 -19.39
C ASP A 334 -1.27 9.93 -18.97
N CYS A 335 -0.92 10.22 -17.70
CA CYS A 335 -1.01 11.58 -17.18
C CYS A 335 0.01 12.43 -17.94
N LEU A 336 -0.38 12.86 -19.13
CA LEU A 336 0.34 13.74 -20.01
C LEU A 336 0.37 15.07 -19.27
N TRP A 337 1.57 15.53 -18.96
CA TRP A 337 1.72 16.84 -18.34
C TRP A 337 1.39 17.89 -19.39
N SER A 338 0.24 18.54 -19.24
CA SER A 338 -0.12 19.66 -20.10
C SER A 338 0.97 20.73 -20.04
N CYS A 339 1.32 21.28 -21.20
CA CYS A 339 2.30 22.35 -21.28
C CYS A 339 1.79 23.58 -20.50
N PRO A 340 2.55 24.09 -19.51
CA PRO A 340 2.12 25.25 -18.73
C PRO A 340 2.07 26.54 -19.57
N GLN A 341 2.80 26.58 -20.69
CA GLN A 341 2.87 27.76 -21.56
C GLN A 341 1.70 27.81 -22.55
N CYS A 342 1.49 26.77 -23.36
CA CYS A 342 0.45 26.79 -24.40
C CYS A 342 -0.87 26.14 -23.99
N GLN A 343 -0.88 25.29 -22.96
CA GLN A 343 -2.04 24.49 -22.50
C GLN A 343 -2.67 23.57 -23.56
N LEU A 344 -2.17 23.59 -24.80
CA LEU A 344 -2.61 22.77 -25.94
C LEU A 344 -1.77 21.49 -26.08
N GLY A 345 -0.45 21.64 -25.97
CA GLY A 345 0.50 20.53 -26.12
C GLY A 345 0.80 19.80 -24.81
N HIS A 346 1.52 18.69 -24.94
CA HIS A 346 1.94 17.85 -23.82
C HIS A 346 3.46 17.81 -23.72
N LEU A 347 3.96 17.78 -22.49
CA LEU A 347 5.38 17.58 -22.21
C LEU A 347 5.76 16.13 -22.48
N GLN A 348 6.74 15.94 -23.37
CA GLN A 348 7.36 14.67 -23.70
C GLN A 348 8.75 14.61 -23.08
N PHE A 349 9.14 13.43 -22.60
CA PHE A 349 10.46 13.23 -22.03
C PHE A 349 11.52 13.22 -23.15
N ILE A 350 12.58 14.00 -23.00
CA ILE A 350 13.62 14.12 -24.05
C ILE A 350 15.03 13.77 -23.56
N GLY A 351 15.25 13.62 -22.25
CA GLY A 351 16.57 13.24 -21.74
C GLY A 351 16.69 13.22 -20.22
N LEU A 352 17.80 12.65 -19.74
CA LEU A 352 18.15 12.53 -18.33
C LEU A 352 19.59 13.00 -18.10
N ILE A 353 19.79 13.93 -17.19
CA ILE A 353 21.11 14.23 -16.65
C ILE A 353 21.27 13.40 -15.38
N ARG A 354 22.24 12.48 -15.35
CA ARG A 354 22.57 11.73 -14.14
C ARG A 354 23.63 12.50 -13.32
N PRO A 355 23.70 12.28 -12.00
CA PRO A 355 24.70 12.93 -11.15
C PRO A 355 26.16 12.67 -11.56
N GLN A 356 26.42 11.59 -12.30
CA GLN A 356 27.77 11.13 -12.71
C GLN A 356 28.04 11.35 -14.21
N GLY A 357 27.21 12.13 -14.92
CA GLY A 357 27.37 12.41 -16.35
C GLY A 357 26.03 12.48 -17.10
N LEU A 358 26.04 13.15 -18.26
CA LEU A 358 24.88 13.30 -19.11
C LEU A 358 24.61 11.98 -19.85
N VAL A 359 23.43 11.38 -19.66
CA VAL A 359 23.00 10.22 -20.46
C VAL A 359 21.66 10.58 -21.08
N MET A 360 21.70 11.16 -22.27
CA MET A 360 20.48 11.36 -23.05
C MET A 360 19.83 10.00 -23.27
N ILE A 361 18.57 9.85 -22.87
CA ILE A 361 17.80 8.62 -23.10
C ILE A 361 16.52 9.01 -23.82
N ASN A 362 16.15 8.26 -24.86
CA ASN A 362 14.92 8.50 -25.62
C ASN A 362 13.67 8.08 -24.80
N ASN A 363 12.49 8.31 -25.37
CA ASN A 363 11.19 7.89 -24.80
C ASN A 363 11.07 6.38 -24.52
N GLN A 364 12.00 5.55 -25.02
CA GLN A 364 12.09 4.11 -24.79
C GLN A 364 13.16 3.73 -23.75
N SER A 365 13.74 4.71 -23.03
CA SER A 365 14.84 4.53 -22.07
C SER A 365 16.13 3.99 -22.68
N GLN A 366 16.35 4.17 -23.98
CA GLN A 366 17.60 3.80 -24.65
C GLN A 366 18.57 4.97 -24.69
N PRO A 367 19.89 4.76 -24.45
CA PRO A 367 20.90 5.82 -24.55
C PRO A 367 20.95 6.42 -25.97
N ILE A 368 21.00 7.74 -26.06
CA ILE A 368 21.30 8.50 -27.27
C ILE A 368 22.76 8.94 -27.14
N CYS A 369 23.65 8.36 -27.95
CA CYS A 369 24.96 8.97 -28.21
C CYS A 369 24.74 10.15 -29.16
N LEU A 370 25.18 11.34 -28.78
CA LEU A 370 25.41 12.39 -29.77
C LEU A 370 26.69 12.00 -30.51
N SER A 371 26.56 11.60 -31.77
CA SER A 371 27.69 11.69 -32.70
C SER A 371 28.02 13.18 -32.82
N GLY A 372 29.21 13.55 -32.34
CA GLY A 372 29.84 14.83 -32.71
C GLY A 372 30.16 14.85 -34.20
#